data_AF-A0A374WQ34-F1
#
_entry.id   AF-A0A374WQ34-F1
#
_cell.length_a   1.000
_cell.length_b   1.000
_cell.length_c   1.000
_cell.angle_alpha   90.00
_cell.angle_beta   90.00
_cell.angle_gamma   90.00
#
_symmetry.space_group_name_H-M   'P 1'
#
loop_
_entity.id
_entity.type
_entity.pdbx_description
1 polymer ?
#
loop_
_entity_poly.entity_id
_entity_poly.type
_entity_poly.pdbx_seq_one_letter_code
_entity_poly.pdbx_strand_id
1 'polypeptide(L)'
;MILTTGKIVFVTDSDDSDCYIENLRTEYNTNLYRIKIDRTLKPPHYQLFQEYKEGKRILCRELFSSSKLEKIVKYISENIQ
;
A
#
# COMPACT_ATOMS: atom_id res chain seq x y z
N MET A 1 -0.12 6.30 10.36
CA MET A 1 -0.95 7.02 9.38
C MET A 1 -2.22 6.22 9.09
N ILE A 2 -3.33 6.93 8.82
CA ILE A 2 -4.54 6.37 8.23
C ILE A 2 -4.72 7.06 6.87
N LEU A 3 -4.97 6.29 5.81
CA LEU A 3 -5.18 6.79 4.45
C LEU A 3 -6.50 6.25 3.91
N THR A 4 -7.43 7.16 3.61
CA THR A 4 -8.71 6.81 3.01
C THR A 4 -8.67 7.03 1.51
N THR A 5 -9.05 6.00 0.75
CA THR A 5 -9.05 5.98 -0.72
C THR A 5 -10.47 5.69 -1.22
N GLY A 6 -11.36 6.66 -1.05
CA GLY A 6 -12.79 6.47 -1.29
C GLY A 6 -13.39 5.51 -0.25
N LYS A 7 -13.64 4.25 -0.66
CA LYS A 7 -14.25 3.21 0.19
C LYS A 7 -13.25 2.40 1.01
N ILE A 8 -11.97 2.43 0.64
CA ILE A 8 -10.94 1.57 1.24
C ILE A 8 -10.07 2.41 2.18
N VAL A 9 -9.92 1.91 3.42
CA VAL A 9 -9.10 2.54 4.45
C VAL A 9 -7.83 1.72 4.67
N PHE A 10 -6.68 2.35 4.50
CA PHE A 10 -5.36 1.79 4.78
C PHE A 10 -4.85 2.31 6.12
N VAL A 11 -4.24 1.44 6.92
CA VAL A 11 -3.71 1.77 8.24
C VAL A 11 -2.26 1.32 8.32
N THR A 12 -1.39 2.12 8.94
CA THR A 12 0.00 1.73 9.19
C THR A 12 0.06 0.45 10.01
N ASP A 13 0.81 -0.51 9.49
CA ASP A 13 1.24 -1.68 10.24
C ASP A 13 2.49 -1.31 11.04
N SER A 14 2.36 -1.17 12.36
CA SER A 14 3.46 -0.72 13.23
C SER A 14 4.60 -1.73 13.34
N ASP A 15 4.34 -3.01 13.12
CA ASP A 15 5.35 -4.06 13.26
C ASP A 15 6.26 -4.11 12.01
N ASP A 16 5.69 -3.77 10.85
CA ASP A 16 6.37 -3.72 9.55
C ASP A 16 6.76 -2.29 9.11
N SER A 17 6.67 -1.29 9.99
CA SER A 17 6.99 0.10 9.67
C SER A 17 8.06 0.70 10.57
N ASP A 18 8.87 1.60 10.00
CA ASP A 18 9.81 2.45 10.72
C ASP A 18 9.74 3.91 10.23
N CYS A 19 10.70 4.74 10.64
CA CYS A 19 10.74 6.16 10.28
C CYS A 19 11.10 6.43 8.81
N TYR A 20 11.64 5.45 8.09
CA TYR A 20 12.07 5.54 6.70
C TYR A 20 11.12 4.82 5.74
N ILE A 21 10.67 3.62 6.10
CA ILE A 21 9.76 2.80 5.32
C ILE A 21 8.47 2.60 6.13
N GLU A 22 7.36 3.12 5.62
CA GLU A 22 6.05 2.96 6.24
C GLU A 22 5.17 2.07 5.37
N ASN A 23 4.62 1.00 5.94
CA ASN A 23 3.73 0.07 5.26
C ASN A 23 2.29 0.26 5.76
N LEU A 24 1.41 0.73 4.90
CA LEU A 24 -0.02 0.79 5.17
C LEU A 24 -0.69 -0.47 4.61
N ARG A 25 -1.49 -1.17 5.41
CA ARG A 25 -2.21 -2.38 4.99
C ARG A 25 -3.73 -2.18 5.04
N THR A 26 -4.42 -2.96 4.23
CA THR A 26 -5.88 -3.10 4.28
C THR A 26 -6.29 -4.47 3.75
N GLU A 27 -7.46 -4.94 4.17
CA GLU A 27 -8.12 -6.09 3.60
C GLU A 27 -9.39 -5.61 2.89
N TYR A 28 -9.56 -6.01 1.63
CA TYR A 28 -10.70 -5.61 0.83
C TYR A 28 -11.09 -6.70 -0.18
N ASN A 29 -12.37 -7.07 -0.22
CA ASN A 29 -12.90 -8.12 -1.09
C ASN A 29 -12.03 -9.39 -1.11
N THR A 30 -11.64 -9.89 0.07
CA THR A 30 -10.76 -11.06 0.29
C THR A 30 -9.30 -10.91 -0.13
N ASN A 31 -8.90 -9.74 -0.64
CA ASN A 31 -7.53 -9.44 -1.01
C ASN A 31 -6.86 -8.61 0.06
N LEU A 32 -5.56 -8.83 0.26
CA LEU A 32 -4.70 -7.99 1.08
C LEU A 32 -3.97 -7.00 0.17
N TYR A 33 -4.00 -5.72 0.53
CA TYR A 33 -3.26 -4.69 -0.17
C TYR A 33 -2.32 -3.97 0.77
N ARG A 34 -1.15 -3.59 0.23
CA ARG A 34 -0.13 -2.82 0.95
C ARG A 34 0.29 -1.61 0.15
N ILE A 35 0.30 -0.44 0.77
CA ILE A 35 1.00 0.74 0.26
C ILE A 35 2.31 0.86 1.03
N LYS A 36 3.44 0.67 0.34
CA LYS A 36 4.76 0.98 0.87
C LYS A 36 5.08 2.44 0.56
N ILE A 37 5.48 3.19 1.59
CA ILE A 37 5.95 4.57 1.50
C ILE A 37 7.44 4.58 1.84
N ASP A 38 8.27 4.85 0.84
CA ASP A 38 9.71 4.98 0.98
C ASP A 38 10.09 6.46 1.11
N ARG A 39 10.42 6.88 2.33
CA ARG A 39 10.80 8.26 2.68
C ARG A 39 12.31 8.50 2.54
N THR A 40 13.10 7.48 2.18
CA THR A 40 14.54 7.66 1.93
C THR A 40 14.79 8.41 0.61
N LEU A 41 13.82 8.34 -0.30
CA LEU A 41 13.83 9.01 -1.59
C LEU A 41 13.27 10.44 -1.48
N LYS A 42 13.74 11.33 -2.37
CA LYS A 42 13.29 12.73 -2.45
C LYS A 42 12.84 13.05 -3.88
N PRO A 43 11.52 13.18 -4.15
CA PRO A 43 10.40 13.01 -3.23
C PRO A 43 10.20 11.55 -2.75
N PRO A 44 9.43 11.31 -1.67
CA PRO A 44 9.08 9.96 -1.24
C PRO A 44 8.45 9.14 -2.36
N HIS A 45 8.72 7.84 -2.37
CA HIS A 45 8.18 6.93 -3.36
C HIS A 45 7.10 6.05 -2.77
N TYR A 46 6.00 5.87 -3.49
CA TYR A 46 4.83 5.13 -3.07
C TYR A 46 4.62 3.95 -4.00
N GLN A 47 4.42 2.76 -3.43
CA GLN A 47 4.19 1.54 -4.20
C GLN A 47 2.97 0.80 -3.63
N LEU A 48 2.02 0.46 -4.48
CA LEU A 48 0.86 -0.35 -4.15
C LEU A 48 1.11 -1.80 -4.55
N PHE A 49 0.93 -2.70 -3.60
CA PHE A 49 1.03 -4.14 -3.78
C PHE A 49 -0.28 -4.84 -3.46
N GLN A 50 -0.53 -5.94 -4.15
CA GLN A 50 -1.43 -7.00 -3.70
C GLN A 50 -0.60 -8.10 -3.04
N GLU A 51 -0.96 -8.47 -1.82
CA GLU A 51 -0.28 -9.50 -1.05
C GLU A 51 -1.07 -10.82 -1.12
N TYR A 52 -0.34 -11.93 -1.32
CA TYR A 52 -0.89 -13.28 -1.34
C TYR A 52 -0.11 -14.13 -0.35
N LYS A 53 -0.82 -14.89 0.48
CA LYS A 53 -0.20 -15.89 1.35
C LYS A 53 -0.16 -17.24 0.63
N GLU A 54 1.05 -17.74 0.41
CA GLU A 54 1.29 -19.08 -0.12
C GLU A 54 1.98 -19.92 0.98
N GLY A 55 1.17 -20.55 1.82
CA GLY A 55 1.64 -21.25 3.02
C GLY A 55 2.34 -20.29 3.99
N LYS A 56 3.66 -20.46 4.19
CA LYS A 56 4.49 -19.58 5.03
C LYS A 56 5.06 -18.37 4.29
N ARG A 57 4.88 -18.28 2.97
CA ARG A 57 5.44 -17.21 2.13
C ARG A 57 4.40 -16.13 1.88
N ILE A 58 4.85 -14.88 1.83
CA ILE A 58 4.05 -13.75 1.36
C ILE A 58 4.60 -13.34 0.00
N LEU A 59 3.78 -13.46 -1.03
CA LEU A 59 4.07 -12.97 -2.36
C LEU A 59 3.48 -11.56 -2.52
N CYS A 60 4.28 -10.63 -3.03
CA CYS A 60 3.86 -9.26 -3.26
C CYS A 60 3.87 -8.98 -4.78
N ARG A 61 2.70 -8.74 -5.35
CA ARG A 61 2.57 -8.28 -6.74
C ARG A 61 2.46 -6.76 -6.73
N GLU A 62 3.41 -6.05 -7.33
CA GLU A 62 3.27 -4.61 -7.54
C GLU A 62 2.14 -4.35 -8.55
N LEU A 63 1.21 -3.47 -8.18
CA LEU A 63 0.11 -3.04 -9.03
C LEU A 63 0.40 -1.67 -9.65
N PHE A 64 0.98 -0.76 -8.87
CA PHE A 64 1.21 0.61 -9.29
C PHE A 64 2.25 1.29 -8.40
N SER A 65 3.03 2.22 -8.97
CA SER A 65 4.01 3.00 -8.23
C SER A 65 4.09 4.44 -8.71
N SER A 66 4.40 5.36 -7.80
CA SER A 66 4.49 6.78 -8.10
C SER A 66 5.27 7.54 -7.03
N SER A 67 5.87 8.66 -7.41
CA SER A 67 6.36 9.66 -6.44
C SER A 67 5.26 10.56 -5.88
N LYS A 68 4.00 10.35 -6.28
CA LYS A 68 2.85 11.15 -5.88
C LYS A 68 1.76 10.27 -5.26
N LEU A 69 1.44 10.52 -4.00
CA LEU A 69 0.40 9.78 -3.28
C LEU A 69 -0.97 9.88 -3.98
N GLU A 70 -1.34 11.06 -4.48
CA GLU A 70 -2.60 11.28 -5.21
C GLU A 70 -2.82 10.33 -6.40
N LYS A 71 -1.74 9.92 -7.07
CA LYS A 71 -1.82 8.95 -8.19
C LYS A 71 -2.11 7.54 -7.69
N ILE A 72 -1.57 7.14 -6.53
CA ILE A 72 -1.90 5.87 -5.89
C ILE A 72 -3.39 5.84 -5.51
N VAL A 73 -3.88 6.91 -4.85
CA VAL A 73 -5.28 7.02 -4.43
C VAL A 73 -6.23 6.95 -5.62
N LYS A 74 -5.89 7.66 -6.71
CA LYS A 74 -6.65 7.62 -7.97
C LYS A 74 -6.68 6.22 -8.55
N TYR A 75 -5.52 5.56 -8.67
CA TYR A 75 -5.43 4.18 -9.19
C TYR A 75 -6.32 3.22 -8.39
N ILE A 76 -6.27 3.27 -7.05
CA ILE A 76 -7.11 2.43 -6.19
C ILE A 76 -8.59 2.67 -6.48
N SER A 77 -9.01 3.93 -6.52
CA SER A 77 -10.41 4.29 -6.75
C SER A 77 -10.93 3.85 -8.13
N GLU A 78 -10.06 3.83 -9.15
CA GLU A 78 -10.40 3.47 -10.52
C GLU A 78 -10.34 1.96 -10.79
N ASN A 79 -9.49 1.21 -10.08
CA ASN A 79 -9.14 -0.17 -10.43
C ASN A 79 -9.45 -1.21 -9.33
N ILE A 80 -9.68 -0.78 -8.09
CA ILE A 80 -9.98 -1.68 -6.96
C ILE A 80 -11.38 -1.31 -6.45
N GLN A 81 -12.36 -2.16 -6.76
CA GLN A 81 -13.78 -1.97 -6.46
C GLN A 81 -14.36 -3.09 -5.61
#